data_AF-A0A1Q7ANL4-F1
#
_entry.id   AF-A0A1Q7ANL4-F1
#
_cell.length_a   1.000
_cell.length_b   1.000
_cell.length_c   1.000
_cell.angle_alpha   90.00
_cell.angle_beta   90.00
_cell.angle_gamma   90.00
#
_symmetry.space_group_name_H-M   'P 1'
#
loop_
_entity.id
_entity.type
_entity.pdbx_description
1 polymer ?
#
loop_
_entity_poly.entity_id
_entity_poly.type
_entity_poly.pdbx_seq_one_letter_code
_entity_poly.pdbx_strand_id
1 'polypeptide(L)'
;MKRITVPEEGIETLFGSYDENLKHLESLFNVRIRTQGHDLLVEGDTPDLDKVDRVVGQLSSLLRDGYKLSNADVKTASELIAHDTAVDIRDHFLKGSLTPAGKRRVAPKTVNQRRYLDAIEQNDIVFGIGPAGTGKTYLAMAQAVAFLVAKKVSRIILARPAVEAGEKLGFLPGDLQEKVNPYLRPLYDALYDMIDVERVARYIERGTIEIAPIAFMRGRTLNDSFVILDEAQNTTSEQMKMFLTRLGFGSKAVITGDITQIDLPTGRMSGLVEAMKVVNAIDGISFISFDERDVVRHKLVQQIVRAYEAFTNGNGRPSTASTGSGQAGSGRGALAERQHRPRERSPHPLVEPYVPAQGLRDRRPQLPEQRAGFPRRYRHRERRGRATGSRPTAFVCDRAESARAPRLAASDRL
;
A
#
# COMPACT_ATOMS: atom_id res chain seq x y z
N MET A 1 20.34 36.62 -10.30
CA MET A 1 19.38 36.93 -9.21
C MET A 1 18.00 37.03 -9.82
N LYS A 2 17.00 36.37 -9.25
CA LYS A 2 15.61 36.35 -9.74
C LYS A 2 14.68 36.65 -8.57
N ARG A 3 13.64 37.45 -8.82
CA ARG A 3 12.58 37.75 -7.85
C ARG A 3 11.35 36.90 -8.20
N ILE A 4 10.83 36.16 -7.21
CA ILE A 4 9.67 35.27 -7.37
C ILE A 4 8.61 35.69 -6.35
N THR A 5 7.43 36.07 -6.81
CA THR A 5 6.32 36.47 -5.94
C THR A 5 5.53 35.25 -5.47
N VAL A 6 5.28 35.16 -4.17
CA VAL A 6 4.51 34.09 -3.53
C VAL A 6 3.16 34.61 -3.02
N PRO A 7 2.11 33.78 -3.02
CA PRO A 7 0.78 34.16 -2.53
C PRO A 7 0.81 34.43 -1.03
N GLU A 8 -0.06 35.33 -0.56
CA GLU A 8 -0.16 35.68 0.88
C GLU A 8 -0.69 34.50 1.71
N GLU A 9 -1.66 33.75 1.19
CA GLU A 9 -2.21 32.57 1.84
C GLU A 9 -1.36 31.32 1.58
N GLY A 10 -1.04 30.58 2.64
CA GLY A 10 -0.28 29.32 2.56
C GLY A 10 1.25 29.48 2.49
N ILE A 11 1.75 30.72 2.52
CA ILE A 11 3.18 31.04 2.48
C ILE A 11 3.98 30.37 3.62
N GLU A 12 3.39 30.27 4.81
CA GLU A 12 4.00 29.64 5.98
C GLU A 12 4.34 28.16 5.72
N THR A 13 3.49 27.45 4.98
CA THR A 13 3.73 26.04 4.66
C THR A 13 4.75 25.90 3.53
N LEU A 14 4.76 26.84 2.57
CA LEU A 14 5.77 26.86 1.52
C LEU A 14 7.18 27.10 2.09
N PHE A 15 7.30 27.94 3.11
CA PHE A 15 8.58 28.18 3.80
C PHE A 15 8.92 27.05 4.77
N GLY A 16 7.90 26.48 5.42
CA GLY A 16 8.05 25.47 6.45
C GLY A 16 8.50 26.06 7.78
N SER A 17 8.46 25.25 8.84
CA SER A 17 8.90 25.70 10.16
C SER A 17 10.41 26.04 10.14
N TYR A 18 10.77 27.25 10.58
CA TYR A 18 12.15 27.74 10.58
C TYR A 18 12.82 27.71 9.19
N ASP A 19 12.04 27.97 8.14
CA ASP A 19 12.45 27.99 6.74
C ASP A 19 13.03 26.65 6.24
N GLU A 20 12.58 25.53 6.82
CA GLU A 20 13.12 24.20 6.48
C GLU A 20 12.95 23.84 4.99
N ASN A 21 11.87 24.30 4.36
CA ASN A 21 11.62 24.03 2.95
C ASN A 21 12.45 24.94 2.05
N LEU A 22 12.71 26.18 2.44
CA LEU A 22 13.62 27.07 1.71
C LEU A 22 15.04 26.53 1.73
N LYS A 23 15.53 26.10 2.89
CA LYS A 23 16.86 25.46 3.02
C LYS A 23 16.97 24.18 2.19
N HIS A 24 15.88 23.43 2.07
CA HIS A 24 15.83 22.26 1.20
C HIS A 24 15.98 22.64 -0.27
N LEU A 25 15.26 23.67 -0.75
CA LEU A 25 15.41 24.19 -2.11
C LEU A 25 16.82 24.73 -2.38
N GLU A 26 17.39 25.47 -1.42
CA GLU A 26 18.79 25.95 -1.49
C GLU A 26 19.77 24.80 -1.67
N SER A 27 19.65 23.75 -0.86
CA SER A 27 20.50 22.57 -0.93
C SER A 27 20.29 21.77 -2.21
N LEU A 28 19.06 21.65 -2.71
CA LEU A 28 18.74 20.81 -3.86
C LEU A 28 19.15 21.46 -5.19
N PHE A 29 18.98 22.77 -5.30
CA PHE A 29 19.24 23.53 -6.53
C PHE A 29 20.53 24.36 -6.45
N ASN A 30 21.31 24.25 -5.37
CA ASN A 30 22.55 25.01 -5.15
C ASN A 30 22.35 26.53 -5.32
N VAL A 31 21.27 27.05 -4.76
CA VAL A 31 20.92 28.49 -4.78
C VAL A 31 20.95 29.07 -3.36
N ARG A 32 20.95 30.40 -3.25
CA ARG A 32 20.61 31.11 -2.02
C ARG A 32 19.25 31.77 -2.16
N ILE A 33 18.43 31.65 -1.13
CA ILE A 33 17.07 32.20 -1.09
C ILE A 33 16.99 33.19 0.08
N ARG A 34 16.53 34.40 -0.20
CA ARG A 34 16.21 35.41 0.82
C ARG A 34 14.73 35.78 0.73
N THR A 35 14.08 35.90 1.87
CA THR A 35 12.70 36.36 1.97
C THR A 35 12.67 37.88 2.07
N GLN A 36 11.83 38.53 1.25
CA GLN A 36 11.58 39.97 1.30
C GLN A 36 10.07 40.21 1.22
N GLY A 37 9.39 40.20 2.36
CA GLY A 37 7.92 40.27 2.40
C GLY A 37 7.29 39.06 1.71
N HIS A 38 6.53 39.29 0.64
CA HIS A 38 5.90 38.26 -0.20
C HIS A 38 6.72 37.90 -1.44
N ASP A 39 7.99 38.33 -1.51
CA ASP A 39 8.90 37.99 -2.58
C ASP A 39 10.04 37.10 -2.06
N LEU A 40 10.43 36.11 -2.88
CA LEU A 40 11.66 35.36 -2.74
C LEU A 40 12.72 35.93 -3.69
N LEU A 41 13.85 36.32 -3.14
CA LEU A 41 15.04 36.70 -3.89
C LEU A 41 15.96 35.48 -3.98
N VAL A 42 16.15 34.96 -5.19
CA VAL A 42 16.94 33.76 -5.45
C VAL A 42 18.22 34.13 -6.20
N GLU A 43 19.36 33.71 -5.66
CA GLU A 43 20.70 33.92 -6.22
C GLU A 43 21.34 32.56 -6.54
N GLY A 44 21.88 32.42 -7.75
CA GLY A 44 22.44 31.16 -8.25
C GLY A 44 22.55 31.18 -9.78
N ASP A 45 22.85 30.03 -10.36
CA ASP A 45 22.98 29.86 -11.82
C ASP A 45 21.61 29.83 -12.51
N THR A 46 21.53 30.38 -13.73
CA THR A 46 20.26 30.56 -14.46
C THR A 46 19.40 29.28 -14.57
N PRO A 47 19.96 28.08 -14.88
CA PRO A 47 19.15 26.85 -14.96
C PRO A 47 18.48 26.49 -13.63
N ASP A 48 19.14 26.78 -12.51
CA ASP A 48 18.64 26.45 -11.18
C ASP A 48 17.66 27.52 -10.66
N LEU A 49 17.86 28.79 -11.03
CA LEU A 49 16.87 29.85 -10.80
C LEU A 49 15.53 29.53 -11.46
N ASP A 50 15.54 28.96 -12.66
CA ASP A 50 14.32 28.58 -13.38
C ASP A 50 13.64 27.35 -12.76
N LYS A 51 14.40 26.38 -12.24
CA LYS A 51 13.83 25.26 -11.48
C LYS A 51 13.12 25.75 -10.21
N VAL A 52 13.76 26.62 -9.44
CA VAL A 52 13.18 27.17 -8.20
C VAL A 52 11.91 27.96 -8.49
N ASP A 53 11.95 28.83 -9.51
CA ASP A 53 10.77 29.58 -9.98
C ASP A 53 9.63 28.66 -10.38
N ARG A 54 9.93 27.56 -11.07
CA ARG A 54 8.92 26.59 -11.48
C ARG A 54 8.31 25.83 -10.31
N VAL A 55 9.12 25.41 -9.33
CA VAL A 55 8.65 24.78 -8.08
C VAL A 55 7.74 25.73 -7.32
N VAL A 56 8.22 26.94 -7.04
CA VAL A 56 7.49 27.93 -6.25
C VAL A 56 6.22 28.36 -6.98
N GLY A 57 6.29 28.61 -8.29
CA GLY A 57 5.16 29.02 -9.10
C GLY A 57 4.06 27.96 -9.19
N GLN A 58 4.41 26.69 -9.42
CA GLN A 58 3.41 25.61 -9.50
C GLN A 58 2.80 25.28 -8.12
N LEU A 59 3.59 25.27 -7.04
CA LEU A 59 3.07 25.12 -5.67
C LEU A 59 2.16 26.28 -5.26
N SER A 60 2.53 27.51 -5.65
CA SER A 60 1.70 28.70 -5.44
C SER A 60 0.37 28.62 -6.20
N SER A 61 0.38 28.05 -7.41
CA SER A 61 -0.85 27.80 -8.15
C SER A 61 -1.76 26.81 -7.42
N LEU A 62 -1.21 25.74 -6.86
CA LEU A 62 -1.96 24.76 -6.07
C LEU A 62 -2.58 25.37 -4.82
N LEU A 63 -1.84 26.22 -4.10
CA LEU A 63 -2.37 26.96 -2.94
C LEU A 63 -3.57 27.83 -3.33
N ARG A 64 -3.47 28.58 -4.45
CA ARG A 64 -4.57 29.42 -4.97
C ARG A 64 -5.81 28.59 -5.35
N ASP A 65 -5.61 27.36 -5.81
CA ASP A 65 -6.70 26.42 -6.09
C ASP A 65 -7.31 25.78 -4.82
N GLY A 66 -6.86 26.17 -3.62
CA GLY A 66 -7.34 25.65 -2.34
C GLY A 66 -6.73 24.32 -1.92
N TYR A 67 -5.64 23.87 -2.57
CA TYR A 67 -4.91 22.67 -2.15
C TYR A 67 -4.16 22.94 -0.84
N LYS A 68 -4.39 22.12 0.18
CA LYS A 68 -3.65 22.18 1.45
C LYS A 68 -2.30 21.50 1.29
N LEU A 69 -1.24 22.30 1.11
CA LEU A 69 0.13 21.79 1.07
C LEU A 69 0.57 21.23 2.43
N SER A 70 1.52 20.31 2.38
CA SER A 70 2.30 19.82 3.51
C SER A 70 3.80 19.93 3.20
N ASN A 71 4.67 19.89 4.21
CA ASN A 71 6.13 19.91 4.00
C ASN A 71 6.63 18.73 3.14
N ALA A 72 5.90 17.60 3.13
CA ALA A 72 6.20 16.48 2.25
C ALA A 72 5.90 16.80 0.78
N ASP A 73 4.84 17.57 0.51
CA ASP A 73 4.46 17.98 -0.84
C ASP A 73 5.49 18.92 -1.44
N VAL A 74 6.01 19.87 -0.64
CA VAL A 74 7.05 20.80 -1.08
C VAL A 74 8.34 20.06 -1.48
N LYS A 75 8.75 19.06 -0.68
CA LYS A 75 9.91 18.20 -0.98
C LYS A 75 9.69 17.36 -2.23
N THR A 76 8.54 16.72 -2.34
CA THR A 76 8.18 15.91 -3.51
C THR A 76 8.17 16.74 -4.79
N ALA A 77 7.57 17.93 -4.75
CA ALA A 77 7.52 18.88 -5.87
C ALA A 77 8.90 19.33 -6.32
N SER A 78 9.79 19.61 -5.36
CA SER A 78 11.15 20.05 -5.65
C SER A 78 12.01 18.92 -6.21
N GLU A 79 11.90 17.70 -5.70
CA GLU A 79 12.55 16.51 -6.28
C GLU A 79 12.04 16.20 -7.70
N LEU A 80 10.73 16.32 -7.96
CA LEU A 80 10.16 16.10 -9.29
C LEU A 80 10.76 17.05 -10.33
N ILE A 81 10.81 18.35 -10.03
CA ILE A 81 11.36 19.35 -10.95
C ILE A 81 12.89 19.25 -11.08
N ALA A 82 13.58 18.79 -10.02
CA ALA A 82 15.02 18.53 -10.10
C ALA A 82 15.34 17.42 -11.11
N HIS A 83 14.50 16.40 -11.20
CA HIS A 83 14.67 15.28 -12.13
C HIS A 83 14.16 15.57 -13.54
N ASP A 84 13.00 16.21 -13.66
CA ASP A 84 12.40 16.56 -14.94
C ASP A 84 11.70 17.90 -14.83
N THR A 85 12.29 18.91 -15.48
CA THR A 85 11.75 20.26 -15.45
C THR A 85 10.41 20.33 -16.18
N ALA A 86 10.07 19.44 -17.10
CA ALA A 86 8.82 19.49 -17.86
C ALA A 86 7.59 19.08 -17.04
N VAL A 87 7.78 18.48 -15.86
CA VAL A 87 6.69 17.97 -15.00
C VAL A 87 5.74 19.11 -14.60
N ASP A 88 4.44 18.81 -14.70
CA ASP A 88 3.39 19.63 -14.11
C ASP A 88 3.05 19.07 -12.71
N ILE A 89 3.54 19.75 -11.67
CA ILE A 89 3.26 19.43 -10.27
C ILE A 89 1.75 19.45 -9.99
N ARG A 90 0.99 20.30 -10.70
CA ARG A 90 -0.47 20.37 -10.55
C ARG A 90 -1.09 19.04 -10.97
N ASP A 91 -0.63 18.46 -12.07
CA ASP A 91 -1.10 17.15 -12.52
C ASP A 91 -0.75 16.06 -11.52
N HIS A 92 0.46 16.12 -10.96
CA HIS A 92 0.92 15.20 -9.94
C HIS A 92 0.02 15.20 -8.69
N PHE A 93 -0.31 16.36 -8.13
CA PHE A 93 -1.10 16.46 -6.90
C PHE A 93 -2.63 16.42 -7.13
N LEU A 94 -3.13 16.99 -8.23
CA LEU A 94 -4.58 17.01 -8.51
C LEU A 94 -5.07 15.74 -9.19
N LYS A 95 -4.31 15.11 -10.10
CA LYS A 95 -4.66 13.78 -10.63
C LYS A 95 -4.18 12.64 -9.72
N GLY A 96 -3.12 12.85 -8.94
CA GLY A 96 -2.56 11.82 -8.05
C GLY A 96 -3.15 11.79 -6.64
N SER A 97 -3.97 12.77 -6.25
CA SER A 97 -4.75 12.69 -5.02
C SER A 97 -5.94 11.78 -5.26
N LEU A 98 -5.71 10.47 -5.15
CA LEU A 98 -6.78 9.52 -4.95
C LEU A 98 -7.52 10.00 -3.70
N THR A 99 -8.78 10.33 -3.88
CA THR A 99 -9.67 10.64 -2.77
C THR A 99 -10.53 9.39 -2.63
N PRO A 100 -10.03 8.32 -2.00
CA PRO A 100 -10.86 7.15 -1.78
C PRO A 100 -11.91 7.62 -0.77
N ALA A 101 -13.15 7.78 -1.24
CA ALA A 101 -14.37 7.74 -0.44
C ALA A 101 -14.40 8.42 0.96
N GLY A 102 -13.61 9.46 1.25
CA GLY A 102 -13.85 10.43 2.32
C GLY A 102 -12.88 10.49 3.51
N LYS A 103 -11.97 9.54 3.73
CA LYS A 103 -11.20 9.49 5.00
C LYS A 103 -9.78 10.07 4.95
N ARG A 104 -8.97 9.67 3.97
CA ARG A 104 -7.56 10.09 3.86
C ARG A 104 -7.14 10.19 2.40
N ARG A 105 -6.54 11.32 2.01
CA ARG A 105 -5.94 11.47 0.67
C ARG A 105 -4.71 10.58 0.60
N VAL A 106 -4.67 9.71 -0.41
CA VAL A 106 -3.50 8.89 -0.72
C VAL A 106 -2.88 9.46 -1.98
N ALA A 107 -1.64 9.93 -1.86
CA ALA A 107 -0.89 10.52 -2.96
C ALA A 107 0.50 9.87 -3.06
N PRO A 108 1.04 9.73 -4.28
CA PRO A 108 2.42 9.32 -4.47
C PRO A 108 3.36 10.36 -3.86
N LYS A 109 4.42 9.88 -3.21
CA LYS A 109 5.43 10.70 -2.53
C LYS A 109 6.79 10.65 -3.20
N THR A 110 6.97 9.72 -4.14
CA THR A 110 8.18 9.65 -4.97
C THR A 110 7.80 9.63 -6.45
N VAL A 111 8.75 10.01 -7.30
CA VAL A 111 8.59 9.96 -8.76
C VAL A 111 8.24 8.55 -9.24
N ASN A 112 8.85 7.52 -8.64
CA ASN A 112 8.60 6.14 -9.02
C ASN A 112 7.21 5.66 -8.57
N GLN A 113 6.74 6.08 -7.39
CA GLN A 113 5.35 5.86 -6.97
C GLN A 113 4.35 6.52 -7.92
N ARG A 114 4.66 7.69 -8.49
CA ARG A 114 3.83 8.31 -9.53
C ARG A 114 3.82 7.46 -10.80
N ARG A 115 5.00 7.09 -11.31
CA ARG A 115 5.14 6.22 -12.48
C ARG A 115 4.37 4.91 -12.31
N TYR A 116 4.34 4.36 -11.10
CA TYR A 116 3.56 3.18 -10.76
C TYR A 116 2.05 3.40 -10.93
N LEU A 117 1.51 4.50 -10.40
CA LEU A 117 0.09 4.83 -10.57
C LEU A 117 -0.26 5.07 -12.04
N ASP A 118 0.59 5.78 -12.78
CA ASP A 118 0.41 6.03 -14.21
C ASP A 118 0.42 4.70 -15.01
N ALA A 119 1.33 3.79 -14.68
CA ALA A 119 1.38 2.47 -15.29
C ALA A 119 0.08 1.68 -15.04
N ILE A 120 -0.49 1.75 -13.82
CA ILE A 120 -1.77 1.08 -13.49
C ILE A 120 -2.92 1.65 -14.30
N GLU A 121 -2.94 2.95 -14.58
CA GLU A 121 -3.98 3.54 -15.43
C GLU A 121 -3.88 3.09 -16.88
N GLN A 122 -2.66 3.00 -17.41
CA GLN A 122 -2.39 2.77 -18.83
C GLN A 122 -2.36 1.30 -19.23
N ASN A 123 -2.06 0.39 -18.30
CA ASN A 123 -1.84 -1.03 -18.59
C ASN A 123 -2.91 -1.91 -17.92
N ASP A 124 -3.16 -3.09 -18.47
CA ASP A 124 -4.13 -4.02 -17.90
C ASP A 124 -3.52 -4.89 -16.81
N ILE A 125 -2.21 -5.14 -16.87
CA ILE A 125 -1.47 -5.85 -15.83
C ILE A 125 -0.24 -5.03 -15.43
N VAL A 126 -0.07 -4.79 -14.13
CA VAL A 126 1.11 -4.10 -13.61
C VAL A 126 1.75 -4.89 -12.48
N PHE A 127 3.06 -5.08 -12.56
CA PHE A 127 3.88 -5.66 -11.51
C PHE A 127 4.59 -4.56 -10.72
N GLY A 128 4.27 -4.41 -9.44
CA GLY A 128 4.98 -3.54 -8.51
C GLY A 128 5.93 -4.36 -7.63
N ILE A 129 7.23 -4.30 -7.91
CA ILE A 129 8.22 -5.19 -7.27
C ILE A 129 9.22 -4.35 -6.48
N GLY A 130 9.43 -4.65 -5.21
CA GLY A 130 10.49 -4.02 -4.43
C GLY A 130 10.26 -4.12 -2.92
N PRO A 131 11.06 -3.40 -2.10
CA PRO A 131 11.11 -3.63 -0.66
C PRO A 131 9.81 -3.28 0.07
N ALA A 132 9.68 -3.75 1.31
CA ALA A 132 8.57 -3.37 2.17
C ALA A 132 8.61 -1.87 2.53
N GLY A 133 7.45 -1.20 2.48
CA GLY A 133 7.33 0.22 2.84
C GLY A 133 7.52 1.20 1.67
N THR A 134 7.66 0.71 0.44
CA THR A 134 7.66 1.53 -0.79
C THR A 134 6.26 1.98 -1.23
N GLY A 135 5.22 1.48 -0.57
CA GLY A 135 3.83 1.84 -0.86
C GLY A 135 3.17 1.03 -1.99
N LYS A 136 3.86 0.06 -2.60
CA LYS A 136 3.36 -0.74 -3.75
C LYS A 136 1.92 -1.26 -3.58
N THR A 137 1.62 -1.94 -2.47
CA THR A 137 0.28 -2.51 -2.20
C THR A 137 -0.72 -1.42 -1.82
N TYR A 138 -0.30 -0.49 -0.95
CA TYR A 138 -1.16 0.59 -0.46
C TYR A 138 -1.62 1.53 -1.59
N LEU A 139 -0.72 1.91 -2.49
CA LEU A 139 -1.03 2.74 -3.67
C LEU A 139 -1.92 2.00 -4.67
N ALA A 140 -1.67 0.71 -4.91
CA ALA A 140 -2.54 -0.11 -5.76
C ALA A 140 -3.97 -0.19 -5.22
N MET A 141 -4.12 -0.39 -3.91
CA MET A 141 -5.42 -0.42 -3.24
C MET A 141 -6.13 0.93 -3.34
N ALA A 142 -5.41 2.05 -3.13
CA ALA A 142 -5.98 3.37 -3.31
C ALA A 142 -6.49 3.58 -4.75
N GLN A 143 -5.73 3.12 -5.75
CA GLN A 143 -6.12 3.21 -7.16
C GLN A 143 -7.35 2.35 -7.46
N ALA A 144 -7.41 1.13 -6.91
CA ALA A 144 -8.57 0.25 -7.02
C ALA A 144 -9.84 0.91 -6.47
N VAL A 145 -9.75 1.53 -5.29
CA VAL A 145 -10.87 2.26 -4.68
C VAL A 145 -11.29 3.45 -5.54
N ALA A 146 -10.34 4.21 -6.08
CA ALA A 146 -10.65 5.31 -6.98
C ALA A 146 -11.37 4.83 -8.26
N PHE A 147 -10.94 3.70 -8.83
CA PHE A 147 -11.58 3.08 -9.99
C PHE A 147 -13.02 2.63 -9.67
N LEU A 148 -13.22 2.03 -8.50
CA LEU A 148 -14.55 1.61 -8.03
C LEU A 148 -15.48 2.82 -7.83
N VAL A 149 -15.00 3.88 -7.17
CA VAL A 149 -15.79 5.11 -6.92
C VAL A 149 -16.12 5.82 -8.23
N ALA A 150 -15.18 5.85 -9.18
CA ALA A 150 -15.37 6.40 -10.51
C ALA A 150 -16.20 5.50 -11.44
N LYS A 151 -16.67 4.33 -10.96
CA LYS A 151 -17.41 3.33 -11.74
C LYS A 151 -16.67 2.86 -12.99
N LYS A 152 -15.33 2.89 -12.97
CA LYS A 152 -14.49 2.30 -14.02
C LYS A 152 -14.43 0.77 -13.90
N VAL A 153 -14.65 0.27 -12.69
CA VAL A 153 -14.85 -1.15 -12.40
C VAL A 153 -16.05 -1.30 -11.48
N SER A 154 -16.72 -2.45 -11.54
CA SER A 154 -17.82 -2.77 -10.62
C SER A 154 -17.35 -3.43 -9.32
N ARG A 155 -16.16 -4.05 -9.29
CA ARG A 155 -15.67 -4.83 -8.15
C ARG A 155 -14.18 -4.66 -7.90
N ILE A 156 -13.76 -4.85 -6.65
CA ILE A 156 -12.36 -4.99 -6.23
C ILE A 156 -12.16 -6.40 -5.68
N ILE A 157 -11.10 -7.08 -6.08
CA ILE A 157 -10.74 -8.40 -5.57
C ILE A 157 -9.31 -8.32 -5.06
N LEU A 158 -9.12 -8.55 -3.76
CA LEU A 158 -7.82 -8.59 -3.10
C LEU A 158 -7.48 -10.04 -2.79
N ALA A 159 -6.39 -10.51 -3.38
CA ALA A 159 -5.89 -11.86 -3.24
C ALA A 159 -4.51 -11.86 -2.57
N ARG A 160 -4.28 -12.85 -1.71
CA ARG A 160 -2.96 -13.12 -1.11
C ARG A 160 -2.70 -14.63 -1.13
N PRO A 161 -1.49 -15.11 -1.45
CA PRO A 161 -1.16 -16.51 -1.28
C PRO A 161 -1.16 -16.87 0.21
N ALA A 162 -1.70 -18.03 0.56
CA ALA A 162 -1.53 -18.58 1.89
C ALA A 162 -0.11 -19.17 1.98
N VAL A 163 0.69 -18.64 2.90
CA VAL A 163 2.06 -19.09 3.11
C VAL A 163 2.16 -19.58 4.54
N GLU A 164 2.67 -20.79 4.70
CA GLU A 164 2.93 -21.38 6.01
C GLU A 164 4.21 -20.79 6.59
N ALA A 165 4.19 -19.49 6.92
CA ALA A 165 5.29 -18.83 7.59
C ALA A 165 5.34 -19.26 9.06
N GLY A 166 5.94 -20.42 9.32
CA GLY A 166 6.33 -20.90 10.65
C GLY A 166 5.36 -21.87 11.33
N GLU A 167 4.05 -21.74 11.15
CA GLU A 167 3.04 -22.68 11.67
C GLU A 167 2.22 -23.26 10.51
N LYS A 168 2.07 -24.59 10.45
CA LYS A 168 1.16 -25.19 9.45
C LYS A 168 -0.24 -24.65 9.69
N LEU A 169 -0.95 -24.25 8.64
CA LEU A 169 -2.34 -23.75 8.70
C LEU A 169 -3.29 -24.71 9.46
N GLY A 170 -2.88 -25.99 9.58
CA GLY A 170 -3.53 -27.01 10.41
C GLY A 170 -3.60 -26.73 11.91
N PHE A 171 -2.74 -25.89 12.51
CA PHE A 171 -2.64 -25.72 13.97
C PHE A 171 -3.51 -24.61 14.57
N LEU A 172 -4.00 -23.65 13.79
CA LEU A 172 -4.91 -22.62 14.29
C LEU A 172 -6.31 -23.22 14.55
N PRO A 173 -6.91 -23.08 15.74
CA PRO A 173 -8.27 -23.55 15.98
C PRO A 173 -9.28 -22.71 15.17
N GLY A 174 -10.38 -23.33 14.73
CA GLY A 174 -11.44 -22.64 13.96
C GLY A 174 -11.69 -23.22 12.58
N ASP A 175 -12.64 -22.62 11.85
CA ASP A 175 -12.93 -22.96 10.46
C ASP A 175 -11.80 -22.51 9.51
N LEU A 176 -11.84 -22.95 8.24
CA LEU A 176 -10.80 -22.61 7.28
C LEU A 176 -10.68 -21.10 7.03
N GLN A 177 -11.76 -20.33 7.21
CA GLN A 177 -11.76 -18.88 7.04
C GLN A 177 -11.10 -18.19 8.23
N GLU A 178 -11.44 -18.59 9.46
CA GLU A 178 -10.84 -18.09 10.70
C GLU A 178 -9.33 -18.30 10.72
N LYS A 179 -8.84 -19.41 10.16
CA LYS A 179 -7.41 -19.71 10.05
C LYS A 179 -6.67 -18.81 9.05
N VAL A 180 -7.33 -18.35 7.99
CA VAL A 180 -6.69 -17.55 6.93
C VAL A 180 -6.85 -16.04 7.16
N ASN A 181 -7.85 -15.64 7.95
CA ASN A 181 -8.15 -14.24 8.26
C ASN A 181 -6.94 -13.44 8.81
N PRO A 182 -6.07 -13.98 9.70
CA PRO A 182 -4.89 -13.25 10.17
C PRO A 182 -3.96 -12.78 9.04
N TYR A 183 -3.81 -13.57 7.97
CA TYR A 183 -2.96 -13.23 6.82
C TYR A 183 -3.61 -12.18 5.91
N LEU A 184 -4.93 -12.06 5.93
CA LEU A 184 -5.67 -11.09 5.13
C LEU A 184 -5.87 -9.76 5.87
N ARG A 185 -5.71 -9.74 7.21
CA ARG A 185 -5.94 -8.57 8.07
C ARG A 185 -5.25 -7.27 7.59
N PRO A 186 -3.98 -7.27 7.13
CA PRO A 186 -3.36 -6.05 6.61
C PRO A 186 -4.12 -5.39 5.44
N LEU A 187 -4.81 -6.20 4.62
CA LEU A 187 -5.65 -5.70 3.53
C LEU A 187 -6.94 -5.05 4.06
N TYR A 188 -7.55 -5.60 5.12
CA TYR A 188 -8.68 -4.95 5.79
C TYR A 188 -8.28 -3.61 6.39
N ASP A 189 -7.15 -3.58 7.12
CA ASP A 189 -6.66 -2.36 7.77
C ASP A 189 -6.40 -1.24 6.74
N ALA A 190 -5.74 -1.57 5.62
CA ALA A 190 -5.51 -0.63 4.53
C ALA A 190 -6.80 -0.10 3.89
N LEU A 191 -7.85 -0.92 3.77
CA LEU A 191 -9.15 -0.45 3.30
C LEU A 191 -9.82 0.51 4.28
N TYR A 192 -9.71 0.26 5.59
CA TYR A 192 -10.29 1.14 6.63
C TYR A 192 -9.61 2.50 6.74
N ASP A 193 -8.35 2.60 6.30
CA ASP A 193 -7.64 3.86 6.14
C ASP A 193 -8.17 4.70 4.97
N MET A 194 -8.71 4.04 3.95
CA MET A 194 -9.15 4.65 2.69
C MET A 194 -10.64 4.91 2.66
N ILE A 195 -11.45 4.05 3.25
CA ILE A 195 -12.92 4.07 3.19
C ILE A 195 -13.46 3.97 4.63
N ASP A 196 -14.57 4.65 4.91
CA ASP A 196 -15.28 4.48 6.18
C ASP A 196 -15.63 3.01 6.46
N VAL A 197 -15.42 2.59 7.71
CA VAL A 197 -15.55 1.19 8.15
C VAL A 197 -16.91 0.60 7.80
N GLU A 198 -17.99 1.35 8.05
CA GLU A 198 -19.37 0.94 7.72
C GLU A 198 -19.58 0.75 6.22
N ARG A 199 -18.90 1.55 5.40
CA ARG A 199 -18.99 1.46 3.93
C ARG A 199 -18.17 0.28 3.41
N VAL A 200 -16.99 0.02 3.98
CA VAL A 200 -16.20 -1.19 3.70
C VAL A 200 -17.01 -2.44 4.02
N ALA A 201 -17.62 -2.50 5.21
CA ALA A 201 -18.44 -3.64 5.62
C ALA A 201 -19.58 -3.92 4.62
N ARG A 202 -20.31 -2.88 4.19
CA ARG A 202 -21.36 -3.01 3.16
C ARG A 202 -20.82 -3.47 1.80
N TYR A 203 -19.64 -2.99 1.40
CA TYR A 203 -19.03 -3.43 0.14
C TYR A 203 -18.60 -4.90 0.18
N ILE A 204 -18.12 -5.36 1.32
CA ILE A 204 -17.74 -6.76 1.53
C ILE A 204 -18.99 -7.65 1.53
N GLU A 205 -20.01 -7.28 2.30
CA GLU A 205 -21.28 -8.03 2.38
C GLU A 205 -21.95 -8.19 1.00
N ARG A 206 -21.89 -7.15 0.16
CA ARG A 206 -22.44 -7.17 -1.20
C ARG A 206 -21.53 -7.84 -2.23
N GLY A 207 -20.33 -8.26 -1.86
CA GLY A 207 -19.33 -8.79 -2.78
C GLY A 207 -18.77 -7.76 -3.78
N THR A 208 -18.92 -6.47 -3.49
CA THR A 208 -18.28 -5.39 -4.26
C THR A 208 -16.78 -5.35 -4.00
N ILE A 209 -16.36 -5.61 -2.75
CA ILE A 209 -14.97 -5.82 -2.36
C ILE A 209 -14.87 -7.26 -1.86
N GLU A 210 -14.03 -8.07 -2.49
CA GLU A 210 -13.75 -9.44 -2.08
C GLU A 210 -12.31 -9.53 -1.57
N ILE A 211 -12.09 -10.15 -0.43
CA ILE A 211 -10.75 -10.41 0.13
C ILE A 211 -10.66 -11.91 0.36
N ALA A 212 -9.78 -12.58 -0.39
CA ALA A 212 -9.75 -14.03 -0.42
C ALA A 212 -8.35 -14.59 -0.70
N PRO A 213 -8.08 -15.86 -0.35
CA PRO A 213 -6.87 -16.54 -0.76
C PRO A 213 -6.79 -16.71 -2.28
N ILE A 214 -5.59 -16.73 -2.86
CA ILE A 214 -5.40 -16.93 -4.32
C ILE A 214 -6.11 -18.18 -4.87
N ALA A 215 -6.27 -19.23 -4.06
CA ALA A 215 -6.95 -20.47 -4.45
C ALA A 215 -8.41 -20.25 -4.89
N PHE A 216 -9.08 -19.21 -4.37
CA PHE A 216 -10.47 -18.87 -4.70
C PHE A 216 -10.60 -18.26 -6.10
N MET A 217 -9.49 -17.94 -6.76
CA MET A 217 -9.48 -17.45 -8.14
C MET A 217 -9.64 -18.58 -9.17
N ARG A 218 -9.46 -19.85 -8.76
CA ARG A 218 -9.52 -20.99 -9.65
C ARG A 218 -10.89 -21.12 -10.32
N GLY A 219 -10.89 -21.30 -11.65
CA GLY A 219 -12.12 -21.49 -12.42
C GLY A 219 -12.98 -20.23 -12.61
N ARG A 220 -12.49 -19.06 -12.19
CA ARG A 220 -13.20 -17.78 -12.36
C ARG A 220 -12.74 -17.06 -13.63
N THR A 221 -13.61 -16.20 -14.13
CA THR A 221 -13.24 -15.13 -15.06
C THR A 221 -13.58 -13.82 -14.38
N LEU A 222 -12.57 -12.97 -14.20
CA LEU A 222 -12.66 -11.74 -13.44
C LEU A 222 -12.96 -10.61 -14.42
N ASN A 223 -14.24 -10.43 -14.77
CA ASN A 223 -14.71 -9.31 -15.59
C ASN A 223 -15.09 -8.10 -14.73
N ASP A 224 -14.90 -6.92 -15.30
CA ASP A 224 -15.28 -5.62 -14.72
C ASP A 224 -14.79 -5.46 -13.27
N SER A 225 -13.52 -5.79 -13.06
CA SER A 225 -12.92 -5.89 -11.73
C SER A 225 -11.50 -5.35 -11.68
N PHE A 226 -11.16 -4.71 -10.57
CA PHE A 226 -9.79 -4.37 -10.22
C PHE A 226 -9.25 -5.43 -9.26
N VAL A 227 -8.26 -6.18 -9.70
CA VAL A 227 -7.73 -7.34 -8.97
C VAL A 227 -6.33 -7.02 -8.46
N ILE A 228 -6.06 -7.25 -7.18
CA ILE A 228 -4.73 -7.09 -6.59
C ILE A 228 -4.27 -8.43 -6.05
N LEU A 229 -3.10 -8.89 -6.47
CA LEU A 229 -2.41 -10.03 -5.87
C LEU A 229 -1.22 -9.52 -5.05
N ASP A 230 -1.37 -9.56 -3.73
CA ASP A 230 -0.34 -9.13 -2.78
C ASP A 230 0.56 -10.28 -2.33
N GLU A 231 1.79 -9.96 -1.92
CA GLU A 231 2.86 -10.93 -1.60
C GLU A 231 3.09 -11.99 -2.69
N ALA A 232 3.07 -11.56 -3.94
CA ALA A 232 3.14 -12.44 -5.09
C ALA A 232 4.44 -13.26 -5.16
N GLN A 233 5.51 -12.84 -4.48
CA GLN A 233 6.75 -13.61 -4.38
C GLN A 233 6.53 -15.00 -3.77
N ASN A 234 5.47 -15.16 -2.99
CA ASN A 234 5.10 -16.42 -2.34
C ASN A 234 4.11 -17.27 -3.15
N THR A 235 3.94 -16.97 -4.44
CA THR A 235 3.18 -17.83 -5.36
C THR A 235 4.09 -18.84 -6.05
N THR A 236 3.55 -19.99 -6.40
CA THR A 236 4.21 -20.91 -7.35
C THR A 236 3.96 -20.48 -8.80
N SER A 237 4.78 -20.98 -9.71
CA SER A 237 4.59 -20.91 -11.17
C SER A 237 3.15 -21.19 -11.62
N GLU A 238 2.59 -22.29 -11.12
CA GLU A 238 1.22 -22.72 -11.45
C GLU A 238 0.18 -21.73 -10.94
N GLN A 239 0.36 -21.21 -9.71
CA GLN A 239 -0.56 -20.23 -9.12
C GLN A 239 -0.50 -18.89 -9.86
N MET A 240 0.69 -18.42 -10.23
CA MET A 240 0.85 -17.19 -10.99
C MET A 240 0.22 -17.31 -12.38
N LYS A 241 0.51 -18.40 -13.12
CA LYS A 241 -0.14 -18.67 -14.41
C LYS A 241 -1.65 -18.81 -14.29
N MET A 242 -2.12 -19.50 -13.24
CA MET A 242 -3.55 -19.62 -12.95
C MET A 242 -4.17 -18.24 -12.78
N PHE A 243 -3.58 -17.37 -11.95
CA PHE A 243 -4.07 -16.02 -11.67
C PHE A 243 -4.09 -15.12 -12.90
N LEU A 244 -2.97 -15.00 -13.63
CA LEU A 244 -2.85 -14.13 -14.80
C LEU A 244 -3.86 -14.51 -15.90
N THR A 245 -4.20 -15.79 -16.03
CA THR A 245 -5.19 -16.27 -17.02
C THR A 245 -6.65 -16.13 -16.56
N ARG A 246 -6.93 -15.58 -15.37
CA ARG A 246 -8.32 -15.30 -14.95
C ARG A 246 -8.80 -13.90 -15.34
N LEU A 247 -7.91 -13.01 -15.77
CA LEU A 247 -8.27 -11.62 -16.08
C LEU A 247 -9.25 -11.59 -17.26
N GLY A 248 -10.41 -10.98 -17.05
CA GLY A 248 -11.47 -10.84 -18.05
C GLY A 248 -11.55 -9.44 -18.65
N PHE A 249 -12.59 -9.19 -19.44
CA PHE A 249 -12.80 -7.90 -20.09
C PHE A 249 -13.12 -6.79 -19.07
N GLY A 250 -12.66 -5.57 -19.36
CA GLY A 250 -12.89 -4.40 -18.53
C GLY A 250 -12.24 -4.48 -17.14
N SER A 251 -11.25 -5.36 -16.98
CA SER A 251 -10.56 -5.58 -15.71
C SER A 251 -9.11 -5.16 -15.77
N LYS A 252 -8.55 -4.88 -14.59
CA LYS A 252 -7.13 -4.62 -14.39
C LYS A 252 -6.59 -5.49 -13.27
N ALA A 253 -5.33 -5.90 -13.39
CA ALA A 253 -4.63 -6.64 -12.36
C ALA A 253 -3.36 -5.90 -11.91
N VAL A 254 -3.14 -5.83 -10.61
CA VAL A 254 -1.89 -5.33 -10.02
C VAL A 254 -1.29 -6.43 -9.16
N ILE A 255 -0.05 -6.80 -9.44
CA ILE A 255 0.68 -7.86 -8.76
C ILE A 255 1.80 -7.19 -7.96
N THR A 256 1.76 -7.31 -6.64
CA THR A 256 2.75 -6.70 -5.74
C THR A 256 3.57 -7.76 -5.03
N GLY A 257 4.89 -7.53 -4.92
CA GLY A 257 5.75 -8.46 -4.21
C GLY A 257 7.16 -7.93 -3.95
N ASP A 258 7.92 -8.70 -3.19
CA ASP A 258 9.32 -8.44 -2.87
C ASP A 258 10.15 -9.70 -3.15
N ILE A 259 10.95 -9.69 -4.21
CA ILE A 259 11.77 -10.85 -4.61
C ILE A 259 12.85 -11.23 -3.58
N THR A 260 13.13 -10.35 -2.61
CA THR A 260 14.09 -10.62 -1.53
C THR A 260 13.46 -11.37 -0.34
N GLN A 261 12.12 -11.45 -0.29
CA GLN A 261 11.35 -12.04 0.82
C GLN A 261 10.54 -13.25 0.36
N ILE A 262 11.20 -14.22 -0.29
CA ILE A 262 10.57 -15.45 -0.77
C ILE A 262 10.51 -16.47 0.39
N ASP A 263 9.31 -16.76 0.85
CA ASP A 263 9.00 -17.69 1.94
C ASP A 263 8.57 -19.09 1.43
N LEU A 264 8.84 -19.40 0.16
CA LEU A 264 8.52 -20.70 -0.42
C LEU A 264 9.45 -21.80 0.09
N PRO A 265 8.97 -23.06 0.23
CA PRO A 265 9.83 -24.19 0.57
C PRO A 265 11.01 -24.32 -0.39
N THR A 266 12.17 -24.68 0.16
CA THR A 266 13.43 -24.79 -0.56
C THR A 266 13.29 -25.62 -1.84
N GLY A 267 13.76 -25.09 -2.97
CA GLY A 267 13.72 -25.76 -4.27
C GLY A 267 12.48 -25.45 -5.13
N ARG A 268 11.49 -24.69 -4.61
CA ARG A 268 10.39 -24.17 -5.44
C ARG A 268 10.76 -22.81 -6.03
N MET A 269 10.57 -22.67 -7.34
CA MET A 269 10.70 -21.38 -8.02
C MET A 269 9.49 -20.49 -7.70
N SER A 270 9.75 -19.22 -7.39
CA SER A 270 8.71 -18.21 -7.24
C SER A 270 8.05 -17.92 -8.59
N GLY A 271 6.72 -17.98 -8.62
CA GLY A 271 5.92 -17.64 -9.79
C GLY A 271 6.07 -16.18 -10.21
N LEU A 272 6.32 -15.26 -9.27
CA LEU A 272 6.62 -13.86 -9.57
C LEU A 272 7.92 -13.74 -10.37
N VAL A 273 8.99 -14.38 -9.90
CA VAL A 273 10.31 -14.35 -10.55
C VAL A 273 10.26 -14.98 -11.95
N GLU A 274 9.49 -16.05 -12.12
CA GLU A 274 9.28 -16.65 -13.43
C GLU A 274 8.45 -15.75 -14.36
N ALA A 275 7.35 -15.17 -13.87
CA ALA A 275 6.49 -14.30 -14.68
C ALA A 275 7.26 -13.09 -15.23
N MET A 276 8.17 -12.50 -14.44
CA MET A 276 9.06 -11.43 -14.90
C MET A 276 9.90 -11.81 -16.13
N LYS A 277 10.18 -13.10 -16.35
CA LYS A 277 10.91 -13.59 -17.52
C LYS A 277 9.98 -13.96 -18.66
N VAL A 278 8.83 -14.55 -18.34
CA VAL A 278 7.92 -15.15 -19.32
C VAL A 278 7.01 -14.11 -19.98
N VAL A 279 6.53 -13.10 -19.24
CA VAL A 279 5.51 -12.17 -19.74
C VAL A 279 6.00 -10.74 -19.93
N ASN A 280 7.31 -10.48 -19.86
CA ASN A 280 7.87 -9.13 -19.96
C ASN A 280 7.71 -8.46 -21.33
N ALA A 281 7.57 -9.24 -22.40
CA ALA A 281 7.47 -8.73 -23.76
C ALA A 281 6.01 -8.62 -24.24
N ILE A 282 5.02 -8.83 -23.36
CA ILE A 282 3.61 -8.78 -23.71
C ILE A 282 3.10 -7.34 -23.56
N ASP A 283 2.57 -6.79 -24.65
CA ASP A 283 1.92 -5.47 -24.65
C ASP A 283 0.76 -5.42 -23.64
N GLY A 284 0.64 -4.30 -22.92
CA GLY A 284 -0.35 -4.13 -21.85
C GLY A 284 0.07 -4.71 -20.50
N ILE A 285 1.29 -5.25 -20.38
CA ILE A 285 1.91 -5.64 -19.12
C ILE A 285 3.09 -4.71 -18.81
N SER A 286 3.10 -4.11 -17.62
CA SER A 286 4.19 -3.23 -17.17
C SER A 286 4.84 -3.71 -15.88
N PHE A 287 6.14 -3.46 -15.74
CA PHE A 287 6.93 -3.80 -14.56
C PHE A 287 7.53 -2.52 -13.97
N ILE A 288 7.23 -2.26 -12.70
CA ILE A 288 7.74 -1.12 -11.94
C ILE A 288 8.55 -1.65 -10.76
N SER A 289 9.85 -1.40 -10.80
CA SER A 289 10.79 -1.77 -9.75
C SER A 289 10.96 -0.62 -8.78
N PHE A 290 10.71 -0.89 -7.50
CA PHE A 290 10.96 0.02 -6.38
C PHE A 290 12.27 -0.32 -5.69
N ASP A 291 12.90 0.69 -5.11
CA ASP A 291 14.11 0.53 -4.29
C ASP A 291 14.00 1.25 -2.94
N GLU A 292 15.09 1.29 -2.17
CA GLU A 292 15.14 1.91 -0.85
C GLU A 292 14.80 3.41 -0.85
N ARG A 293 15.01 4.11 -1.97
CA ARG A 293 14.69 5.54 -2.11
C ARG A 293 13.19 5.79 -2.13
N ASP A 294 12.41 4.77 -2.50
CA ASP A 294 10.95 4.83 -2.50
C ASP A 294 10.32 4.53 -1.13
N VAL A 295 11.13 4.18 -0.12
CA VAL A 295 10.65 3.79 1.21
C VAL A 295 10.26 5.02 2.02
N VAL A 296 8.95 5.25 2.12
CA VAL A 296 8.43 6.35 2.93
C VAL A 296 7.90 5.84 4.27
N ARG A 297 8.80 5.85 5.26
CA ARG A 297 8.50 5.47 6.65
C ARG A 297 8.69 6.67 7.57
N HIS A 298 8.10 6.59 8.76
CA HIS A 298 8.36 7.56 9.81
C HIS A 298 9.86 7.62 10.14
N LYS A 299 10.42 8.83 10.37
CA LYS A 299 11.87 9.04 10.59
C LYS A 299 12.43 8.11 11.68
N LEU A 300 11.70 7.94 12.78
CA LEU A 300 12.10 7.04 13.88
C LEU A 300 12.20 5.58 13.42
N VAL A 301 11.26 5.11 12.59
CA VAL A 301 11.28 3.74 12.07
C VAL A 301 12.49 3.53 11.15
N GLN A 302 12.81 4.52 10.30
CA GLN A 302 14.02 4.47 9.48
C GLN A 302 15.29 4.41 10.33
N GLN A 303 15.36 5.19 11.43
CA GLN A 303 16.50 5.15 12.36
C GLN A 303 16.64 3.78 13.05
N ILE A 304 15.52 3.16 13.44
CA ILE A 304 15.53 1.82 14.03
C ILE A 304 16.04 0.79 13.01
N VAL A 305 15.53 0.81 11.77
CA VAL A 305 15.97 -0.12 10.71
C VAL A 305 17.46 0.01 10.48
N ARG A 306 17.99 1.23 10.31
CA ARG A 306 19.42 1.49 10.14
C ARG A 306 20.26 1.00 11.32
N ALA A 307 19.76 1.13 12.54
CA ALA A 307 20.46 0.65 13.74
C ALA A 307 20.60 -0.88 13.75
N TYR A 308 19.55 -1.60 13.32
CA TYR A 308 19.60 -3.05 13.17
C TYR A 308 20.51 -3.46 12.01
N GLU A 309 20.41 -2.84 10.83
CA GLU A 309 21.28 -3.13 9.68
C GLU A 309 22.77 -2.94 10.03
N ALA A 310 23.12 -1.86 10.75
CA ALA A 310 24.49 -1.63 11.20
C ALA A 310 24.99 -2.74 12.15
N PHE A 311 24.12 -3.22 13.04
CA PHE A 311 24.44 -4.33 13.94
C PHE A 311 24.64 -5.64 13.18
N THR A 312 23.75 -5.98 12.25
CA THR A 312 23.84 -7.22 11.46
C THR A 312 25.05 -7.23 10.52
N ASN A 313 25.42 -6.07 9.98
CA ASN A 313 26.56 -5.90 9.09
C ASN A 313 27.92 -5.80 9.82
N GLY A 314 27.97 -6.02 11.14
CA GLY A 314 29.21 -6.08 11.90
C GLY A 314 29.87 -4.72 12.18
N ASN A 315 29.21 -3.60 11.89
CA ASN A 315 29.66 -2.28 12.31
C ASN A 315 29.18 -2.03 13.74
N GLY A 316 30.02 -2.42 14.69
CA GLY A 316 29.85 -2.10 16.11
C GLY A 316 29.43 -0.65 16.30
N ARG A 317 28.42 -0.47 17.18
CA ARG A 317 27.76 0.77 17.62
C ARG A 317 28.40 2.07 17.10
N PRO A 318 27.65 2.97 16.42
CA PRO A 318 28.13 4.32 16.19
C PRO A 318 28.45 4.95 17.55
N SER A 319 29.71 5.28 17.77
CA SER A 319 30.17 6.00 18.95
C SER A 319 29.38 7.30 19.05
N THR A 320 28.62 7.44 20.12
CA THR A 320 28.02 8.71 20.52
C THR A 320 29.11 9.77 20.57
N ALA A 321 29.00 10.78 19.72
CA ALA A 321 29.90 11.92 19.70
C ALA A 321 29.93 12.56 21.10
N SER A 322 31.12 12.55 21.70
CA SER A 322 31.41 13.28 22.92
C SER A 322 31.46 14.78 22.62
N THR A 323 30.40 15.49 22.98
CA THR A 323 30.48 16.93 23.23
C THR A 323 31.28 17.13 24.50
N GLY A 324 32.53 17.57 24.37
CA GLY A 324 33.44 17.79 25.48
C GLY A 324 34.49 18.83 25.13
N SER A 325 34.09 20.10 25.25
CA SER A 325 34.97 21.25 25.40
C SER A 325 35.96 21.06 26.56
N GLY A 326 37.24 21.40 26.38
CA GLY A 326 38.17 21.52 27.51
C GLY A 326 39.63 21.55 27.13
N GLN A 327 40.29 22.67 27.39
CA GLN A 327 41.65 23.06 27.03
C GLN A 327 42.78 22.30 27.74
N ALA A 328 43.91 22.24 27.02
CA ALA A 328 45.30 22.55 27.41
C ALA A 328 45.92 21.96 28.70
N GLY A 329 47.16 21.46 28.57
CA GLY A 329 48.10 21.42 29.70
C GLY A 329 49.25 20.41 29.59
N SER A 330 50.37 20.88 29.04
CA SER A 330 51.78 20.49 29.29
C SER A 330 52.14 19.37 30.28
N GLY A 331 53.17 18.57 29.95
CA GLY A 331 54.07 18.01 30.98
C GLY A 331 54.80 16.73 30.59
N ARG A 332 56.14 16.75 30.70
CA ARG A 332 57.11 15.70 30.38
C ARG A 332 57.12 14.54 31.39
N GLY A 333 57.62 13.37 30.96
CA GLY A 333 58.54 12.56 31.77
C GLY A 333 58.15 11.11 32.13
N ALA A 334 58.87 10.17 31.50
CA ALA A 334 59.48 8.93 32.04
C ALA A 334 58.69 7.91 32.89
N LEU A 335 58.72 6.66 32.38
CA LEU A 335 59.02 5.37 33.06
C LEU A 335 58.50 5.13 34.49
N ALA A 336 57.63 4.13 34.65
CA ALA A 336 57.85 2.98 35.55
C ALA A 336 56.70 1.97 35.48
N GLU A 337 57.07 0.71 35.38
CA GLU A 337 56.23 -0.48 35.58
C GLU A 337 55.53 -0.45 36.95
N ARG A 338 54.27 -0.91 37.01
CA ARG A 338 53.76 -1.72 38.14
C ARG A 338 52.45 -2.40 37.77
N GLN A 339 52.49 -3.72 37.98
CA GLN A 339 51.38 -4.67 37.88
C GLN A 339 50.21 -4.25 38.77
N HIS A 340 48.98 -4.28 38.25
CA HIS A 340 47.77 -4.23 39.06
C HIS A 340 46.76 -5.30 38.67
N ARG A 341 46.43 -6.12 39.69
CA ARG A 341 45.31 -7.05 39.78
C ARG A 341 43.99 -6.42 39.32
N PRO A 342 43.07 -7.19 38.71
CA PRO A 342 41.74 -6.70 38.40
C PRO A 342 40.90 -6.54 39.68
N ARG A 343 40.34 -5.35 39.87
CA ARG A 343 39.25 -5.10 40.83
C ARG A 343 37.92 -5.49 40.20
N GLU A 344 37.11 -6.16 41.02
CA GLU A 344 35.76 -6.65 40.77
C GLU A 344 34.83 -5.57 40.21
N ARG A 345 34.06 -5.93 39.17
CA ARG A 345 32.86 -5.20 38.75
C ARG A 345 31.64 -5.97 39.24
N SER A 346 30.81 -5.29 40.01
CA SER A 346 29.50 -5.74 40.48
C SER A 346 28.59 -6.16 39.30
N PRO A 347 27.81 -7.24 39.42
CA PRO A 347 26.86 -7.61 38.38
C PRO A 347 25.59 -6.75 38.44
N HIS A 348 25.17 -6.24 37.28
CA HIS A 348 23.82 -5.76 37.03
C HIS A 348 22.82 -6.93 37.18
N PRO A 349 21.58 -6.68 37.63
CA PRO A 349 20.60 -7.75 37.81
C PRO A 349 20.16 -8.33 36.46
N LEU A 350 20.26 -9.64 36.35
CA LEU A 350 19.69 -10.44 35.26
C LEU A 350 18.16 -10.39 35.36
N VAL A 351 17.51 -10.04 34.25
CA VAL A 351 16.06 -10.22 34.09
C VAL A 351 15.83 -11.71 33.86
N GLU A 352 15.17 -12.39 34.80
CA GLU A 352 14.78 -13.79 34.63
C GLU A 352 13.69 -13.94 33.55
N PRO A 353 13.74 -15.00 32.72
CA PRO A 353 12.70 -15.29 31.76
C PRO A 353 11.44 -15.85 32.45
N TYR A 354 10.28 -15.29 32.09
CA TYR A 354 8.96 -15.75 32.51
C TYR A 354 8.68 -17.18 32.01
N VAL A 355 8.45 -18.11 32.92
CA VAL A 355 8.03 -19.50 32.64
C VAL A 355 6.55 -19.64 33.02
N PRO A 356 5.64 -20.02 32.10
CA PRO A 356 4.25 -20.26 32.48
C PRO A 356 4.11 -21.61 33.21
N ALA A 357 3.50 -21.59 34.39
CA ALA A 357 3.24 -22.78 35.18
C ALA A 357 2.21 -23.69 34.50
N GLN A 358 2.60 -24.93 34.21
CA GLN A 358 1.68 -26.02 33.89
C GLN A 358 1.09 -26.61 35.18
N GLY A 359 -0.24 -26.72 35.23
CA GLY A 359 -0.93 -27.77 36.00
C GLY A 359 -1.44 -27.39 37.38
N LEU A 360 -2.69 -26.89 37.45
CA LEU A 360 -3.59 -27.17 38.57
C LEU A 360 -4.98 -27.48 38.01
N ARG A 361 -5.35 -28.76 38.09
CA ARG A 361 -6.71 -29.24 37.86
C ARG A 361 -7.59 -28.91 39.07
N ASP A 362 -8.89 -28.80 38.76
CA ASP A 362 -10.05 -28.93 39.64
C ASP A 362 -10.30 -27.87 40.72
N ARG A 363 -11.20 -26.93 40.38
CA ARG A 363 -12.41 -26.63 41.18
C ARG A 363 -13.37 -25.74 40.38
N ARG A 364 -14.51 -26.32 39.97
CA ARG A 364 -15.66 -25.57 39.44
C ARG A 364 -16.31 -24.73 40.55
N PRO A 365 -16.64 -23.45 40.32
CA PRO A 365 -17.64 -22.75 41.12
C PRO A 365 -19.04 -23.05 40.58
N GLN A 366 -19.94 -23.50 41.45
CA GLN A 366 -21.37 -23.61 41.19
C GLN A 366 -21.98 -22.20 41.08
N LEU A 367 -22.71 -21.92 40.00
CA LEU A 367 -23.58 -20.75 39.87
C LEU A 367 -25.02 -21.16 40.21
N PRO A 368 -25.83 -20.31 40.87
CA PRO A 368 -27.18 -20.67 41.29
C PRO A 368 -28.17 -20.64 40.13
N GLU A 369 -29.03 -21.65 40.05
CA GLU A 369 -30.18 -21.71 39.16
C GLU A 369 -31.17 -20.56 39.44
N GLN A 370 -31.48 -19.77 38.42
CA GLN A 370 -32.72 -18.99 38.38
C GLN A 370 -33.60 -19.48 37.24
N ARG A 371 -34.76 -20.02 37.64
CA ARG A 371 -35.87 -20.41 36.80
C ARG A 371 -36.67 -19.18 36.33
N ALA A 372 -37.17 -19.27 35.10
CA ALA A 372 -38.37 -18.64 34.50
C ALA A 372 -37.98 -18.05 33.13
N GLY A 373 -38.68 -18.24 32.03
CA GLY A 373 -39.96 -18.86 31.73
C GLY A 373 -40.29 -18.42 30.31
N PHE A 374 -40.45 -19.38 29.38
CA PHE A 374 -40.94 -19.11 28.02
C PHE A 374 -42.36 -18.56 28.07
N PRO A 375 -42.72 -17.52 27.29
CA PRO A 375 -44.09 -17.33 26.87
C PRO A 375 -44.34 -17.96 25.49
N ARG A 376 -45.46 -18.66 25.45
CA ARG A 376 -46.07 -19.37 24.34
C ARG A 376 -46.64 -18.42 23.28
N ARG A 377 -46.63 -18.92 22.04
CA ARG A 377 -47.73 -18.93 21.05
C ARG A 377 -48.84 -17.88 21.25
N TYR A 378 -48.89 -16.90 20.35
CA TYR A 378 -50.14 -16.27 19.96
C TYR A 378 -50.81 -17.08 18.84
N ARG A 379 -51.89 -17.78 19.20
CA ARG A 379 -52.95 -18.22 18.28
C ARG A 379 -54.08 -17.22 18.42
N HIS A 380 -54.52 -16.61 17.32
CA HIS A 380 -55.86 -16.04 17.25
C HIS A 380 -56.57 -16.48 15.96
N ARG A 381 -57.56 -17.34 16.19
CA ARG A 381 -58.86 -17.55 15.51
C ARG A 381 -58.98 -17.46 13.99
N GLU A 382 -59.35 -18.62 13.44
CA GLU A 382 -60.21 -18.82 12.27
C GLU A 382 -61.53 -18.03 12.34
N ARG A 383 -62.04 -17.58 11.19
CA ARG A 383 -63.42 -17.89 10.75
C ARG A 383 -63.63 -17.62 9.24
N ARG A 384 -64.02 -18.71 8.56
CA ARG A 384 -65.01 -18.84 7.47
C ARG A 384 -64.72 -18.22 6.11
N GLY A 385 -64.58 -19.11 5.11
CA GLY A 385 -64.52 -18.77 3.70
C GLY A 385 -65.87 -18.73 3.00
N ARG A 386 -65.80 -18.46 1.69
CA ARG A 386 -66.58 -19.11 0.62
C ARG A 386 -65.96 -18.75 -0.73
N ALA A 387 -66.13 -19.71 -1.64
CA ALA A 387 -65.58 -19.79 -2.99
C ALA A 387 -66.16 -18.78 -3.98
N THR A 388 -65.39 -18.54 -5.05
CA THR A 388 -65.74 -18.36 -6.49
C THR A 388 -64.47 -17.77 -7.13
N GLY A 389 -63.79 -18.39 -8.09
CA GLY A 389 -64.29 -18.81 -9.40
C GLY A 389 -63.71 -17.84 -10.44
N SER A 390 -62.63 -18.24 -11.12
CA SER A 390 -62.20 -17.83 -12.49
C SER A 390 -60.66 -17.79 -12.66
N ARG A 391 -60.17 -18.72 -13.47
CA ARG A 391 -59.03 -18.59 -14.40
C ARG A 391 -59.61 -18.91 -15.79
N PRO A 392 -58.93 -18.67 -16.94
CA PRO A 392 -57.60 -18.07 -17.16
C PRO A 392 -57.58 -17.05 -18.32
N THR A 393 -56.44 -16.38 -18.54
CA THR A 393 -55.95 -16.12 -19.91
C THR A 393 -54.46 -16.44 -19.95
N ALA A 394 -54.14 -17.57 -20.56
CA ALA A 394 -52.80 -17.92 -20.99
C ALA A 394 -52.69 -17.49 -22.46
N PHE A 395 -51.75 -16.59 -22.76
CA PHE A 395 -51.35 -16.32 -24.13
C PHE A 395 -50.40 -17.43 -24.59
N VAL A 396 -50.91 -18.29 -25.47
CA VAL A 396 -50.13 -19.09 -26.40
C VAL A 396 -50.00 -18.26 -27.67
N CYS A 397 -48.78 -18.10 -28.19
CA CYS A 397 -48.60 -17.82 -29.61
C CYS A 397 -47.53 -18.76 -30.16
N ASP A 398 -47.81 -19.17 -31.39
CA ASP A 398 -47.48 -20.45 -32.00
C ASP A 398 -46.20 -20.39 -32.84
N ARG A 399 -45.75 -21.58 -33.25
CA ARG A 399 -44.61 -21.87 -34.12
C ARG A 399 -44.81 -21.42 -35.59
N ALA A 400 -43.68 -21.54 -36.31
CA ALA A 400 -43.48 -21.65 -37.77
C ALA A 400 -43.06 -20.32 -38.44
N GLU A 401 -42.09 -20.25 -39.35
CA GLU A 401 -41.53 -21.26 -40.25
C GLU A 401 -40.20 -20.74 -40.88
N SER A 402 -39.40 -21.70 -41.35
CA SER A 402 -38.29 -21.67 -42.33
C SER A 402 -37.90 -20.40 -43.10
N ALA A 403 -36.59 -20.11 -43.16
CA ALA A 403 -35.91 -19.68 -44.41
C ALA A 403 -34.42 -20.06 -44.41
N ARG A 404 -33.98 -20.55 -45.57
CA ARG A 404 -32.70 -21.19 -45.90
C ARG A 404 -31.52 -20.21 -45.98
N ALA A 405 -30.32 -20.72 -45.69
CA ALA A 405 -29.03 -20.17 -46.13
C ALA A 405 -28.80 -20.42 -47.64
N PRO A 406 -27.79 -19.77 -48.24
CA PRO A 406 -26.59 -20.58 -48.51
C PRO A 406 -25.26 -19.89 -48.18
N ARG A 407 -24.30 -20.77 -47.86
CA ARG A 407 -22.86 -20.51 -47.69
C ARG A 407 -22.23 -20.18 -49.06
N LEU A 408 -21.35 -19.19 -49.08
CA LEU A 408 -20.32 -19.05 -50.13
C LEU A 408 -19.08 -19.85 -49.69
N ALA A 409 -18.70 -20.82 -50.51
CA ALA A 409 -17.48 -21.60 -50.38
C ALA A 409 -16.31 -20.89 -51.09
N ALA A 410 -15.13 -21.04 -50.51
CA ALA A 410 -13.84 -20.75 -51.11
C ALA A 410 -13.60 -21.60 -52.37
N SER A 411 -12.89 -21.04 -53.34
CA SER A 411 -12.15 -21.81 -54.34
C SER A 411 -10.67 -21.70 -54.04
N ASP A 412 -10.05 -22.83 -53.71
CA ASP A 412 -8.61 -23.01 -53.72
C ASP A 412 -8.06 -22.80 -55.14
N ARG A 413 -6.89 -22.14 -55.20
CA ARG A 413 -5.90 -22.37 -56.25
C ARG A 413 -4.73 -23.11 -55.60
N LEU A 414 -4.55 -24.34 -56.09
CA LEU A 414 -3.38 -25.23 -56.08
C LEU A 414 -2.96 -25.87 -54.75
#